data_AF-A0A9E2CQK1-F1
#
_entry.id   AF-A0A9E2CQK1-F1
#
_cell.length_a   1.000
_cell.length_b   1.000
_cell.length_c   1.000
_cell.angle_alpha   90.00
_cell.angle_beta   90.00
_cell.angle_gamma   90.00
#
_symmetry.space_group_name_H-M   'P 1'
#
loop_
_entity.id
_entity.type
_entity.pdbx_description
1 polymer ?
#
loop_
_entity_poly.entity_id
_entity_poly.type
_entity_poly.pdbx_seq_one_letter_code
_entity_poly.pdbx_strand_id
1 'polypeptide(L)'
;MGNRLSKIATRTGDTGTTGLATGDRLPKHDLRVHAMGEVDELNCVIGLILTHPLPEAIHQRLTATQQELFNLGGELAMPGHELVKDAHVLALDEGLERLN
;
A
#
# COMPACT_ATOMS: atom_id res chain seq x y z
N MET A 1 1.39 25.11 2.37
CA MET A 1 0.04 24.71 2.85
C MET A 1 -0.55 23.73 1.85
N GLY A 2 -0.34 22.44 2.05
CA GLY A 2 -0.77 21.39 1.12
C GLY A 2 -2.19 20.94 1.44
N ASN A 3 -3.18 21.52 0.76
CA ASN A 3 -4.52 20.90 0.70
C ASN A 3 -4.40 19.62 -0.14
N ARG A 4 -4.13 18.49 0.52
CA ARG A 4 -3.68 17.25 -0.14
C ARG A 4 -4.79 16.50 -0.90
N LEU A 5 -6.04 16.95 -0.83
CA LEU A 5 -7.17 16.40 -1.58
C LEU A 5 -8.19 17.52 -1.89
N SER A 6 -7.86 18.47 -2.76
CA SER A 6 -8.80 19.55 -3.13
C SER A 6 -9.87 19.08 -4.12
N LYS A 7 -9.47 18.32 -5.15
CA LYS A 7 -10.35 17.65 -6.11
C LYS A 7 -9.79 16.26 -6.42
N ILE A 8 -10.59 15.24 -6.12
CA ILE A 8 -10.24 13.84 -6.40
C ILE A 8 -10.24 13.57 -7.91
N ALA A 9 -11.17 14.15 -8.65
CA ALA A 9 -11.24 14.03 -10.10
C ALA A 9 -10.31 15.06 -10.79
N THR A 10 -9.14 14.60 -11.25
CA THR A 10 -8.15 15.43 -11.96
C THR A 10 -8.14 15.21 -13.48
N ARG A 11 -8.61 14.04 -13.96
CA ARG A 11 -8.60 13.61 -15.37
C ARG A 11 -7.21 13.52 -16.04
N THR A 12 -6.13 13.69 -15.28
CA THR A 12 -4.76 13.61 -15.83
C THR A 12 -4.38 12.21 -16.32
N GLY A 13 -5.16 11.18 -15.97
CA GLY A 13 -4.96 9.81 -16.42
C GLY A 13 -5.95 9.32 -17.47
N ASP A 14 -6.76 10.21 -18.05
CA ASP A 14 -7.80 9.83 -19.03
C ASP A 14 -7.20 9.31 -20.34
N THR A 15 -5.96 9.68 -20.65
CA THR A 15 -5.21 9.17 -21.82
C THR A 15 -4.56 7.79 -21.59
N GLY A 16 -4.88 7.12 -20.47
CA GLY A 16 -4.35 5.78 -20.16
C GLY A 16 -2.97 5.77 -19.51
N THR A 17 -2.42 6.92 -19.12
CA THR A 17 -1.14 7.03 -18.39
C THR A 17 -1.36 7.49 -16.95
N THR A 18 -0.40 7.23 -16.06
CA THR A 18 -0.39 7.70 -14.67
C THR A 18 1.00 8.21 -14.29
N GLY A 19 1.09 9.04 -13.25
CA GLY A 19 2.34 9.59 -12.76
C GLY A 19 2.89 8.79 -11.58
N LEU A 20 4.21 8.60 -11.54
CA LEU A 20 4.95 8.16 -10.36
C LEU A 20 5.26 9.35 -9.44
N ALA A 21 5.65 9.06 -8.20
CA ALA A 21 6.06 10.09 -7.25
C ALA A 21 7.36 10.81 -7.66
N THR A 22 8.15 10.21 -8.57
CA THR A 22 9.32 10.85 -9.22
C THR A 22 8.95 11.88 -10.28
N GLY A 23 7.68 11.92 -10.73
CA GLY A 23 7.22 12.75 -11.84
C GLY A 23 7.17 12.03 -13.19
N ASP A 24 7.77 10.85 -13.30
CA ASP A 24 7.72 10.02 -14.50
C ASP A 24 6.28 9.59 -14.82
N ARG A 25 5.96 9.38 -16.10
CA ARG A 25 4.65 8.88 -16.53
C ARG A 25 4.76 7.52 -17.19
N LEU A 26 3.92 6.59 -16.73
CA LEU A 26 3.85 5.23 -17.25
C LEU A 26 2.45 4.93 -17.80
N PRO A 27 2.31 4.00 -18.76
CA PRO A 27 1.02 3.43 -19.09
C PRO A 27 0.37 2.78 -17.86
N LYS A 28 -0.95 2.84 -17.74
CA LYS A 28 -1.68 2.22 -16.61
C LYS A 28 -1.59 0.69 -16.57
N HIS A 29 -1.24 0.07 -17.70
CA HIS A 29 -1.00 -1.37 -17.81
C HIS A 29 0.46 -1.76 -17.56
N ASP A 30 1.31 -0.83 -17.10
CA ASP A 30 2.70 -1.14 -16.73
C ASP A 30 2.72 -2.07 -15.51
N LEU A 31 3.67 -3.02 -15.47
CA LEU A 31 3.79 -3.99 -14.37
C LEU A 31 3.94 -3.32 -13.00
N ARG A 32 4.62 -2.18 -12.92
CA ARG A 32 4.75 -1.42 -11.67
C ARG A 32 3.41 -0.88 -11.20
N VAL A 33 2.61 -0.35 -12.13
CA VAL A 33 1.27 0.18 -11.81
C VAL A 33 0.34 -0.95 -11.39
N HIS A 34 0.42 -2.11 -12.06
CA HIS A 34 -0.30 -3.31 -11.65
C HIS A 34 0.09 -3.76 -10.23
N ALA A 35 1.38 -3.88 -9.92
CA ALA A 35 1.84 -4.27 -8.59
C ALA A 35 1.36 -3.29 -7.49
N MET A 36 1.38 -1.98 -7.76
CA MET A 36 0.82 -0.98 -6.84
C MET A 36 -0.69 -1.18 -6.63
N GLY A 37 -1.43 -1.51 -7.69
CA GLY A 37 -2.86 -1.80 -7.62
C GLY A 37 -3.17 -3.02 -6.78
N GLU A 38 -2.44 -4.12 -6.96
CA GLU A 38 -2.60 -5.36 -6.16
C GLU A 38 -2.31 -5.11 -4.67
N VAL A 39 -1.29 -4.32 -4.35
CA VAL A 39 -0.97 -3.93 -2.96
C VAL A 39 -2.10 -3.09 -2.36
N ASP A 40 -2.66 -2.14 -3.13
CA ASP A 40 -3.77 -1.30 -2.68
C ASP A 40 -5.06 -2.13 -2.48
N GLU A 41 -5.32 -3.09 -3.37
CA GLU A 41 -6.47 -4.00 -3.26
C GLU A 41 -6.35 -4.91 -2.03
N LEU A 42 -5.19 -5.51 -1.79
CA LEU A 42 -4.92 -6.26 -0.57
C LEU A 42 -5.15 -5.40 0.69
N ASN A 43 -4.69 -4.16 0.67
CA ASN A 43 -4.86 -3.24 1.78
C ASN A 43 -6.35 -2.91 2.02
N CYS A 44 -7.14 -2.76 0.96
CA CYS A 44 -8.60 -2.61 1.02
C CYS A 44 -9.28 -3.83 1.66
N VAL A 45 -8.87 -5.04 1.28
CA VAL A 45 -9.41 -6.30 1.85
C VAL A 45 -9.11 -6.39 3.35
N ILE A 46 -7.90 -6.06 3.78
CA ILE A 46 -7.56 -5.99 5.22
C ILE A 46 -8.42 -4.94 5.92
N GLY A 47 -8.63 -3.78 5.29
CA GLY A 47 -9.50 -2.73 5.81
C GLY A 47 -10.93 -3.22 6.02
N LEU A 48 -11.47 -4.03 5.11
CA LEU A 48 -12.78 -4.66 5.27
C LEU A 48 -12.79 -5.61 6.48
N ILE A 49 -11.75 -6.45 6.64
CA ILE A 49 -11.62 -7.38 7.78
C ILE A 49 -11.63 -6.62 9.11
N LEU A 50 -10.92 -5.48 9.19
CA LEU A 50 -10.85 -4.64 10.38
C LEU A 50 -12.19 -4.00 10.78
N THR A 51 -13.21 -4.02 9.91
CA THR A 51 -14.56 -3.56 10.28
C THR A 51 -15.35 -4.57 11.13
N HIS A 52 -14.84 -5.80 11.26
CA HIS A 52 -15.46 -6.85 12.06
C HIS A 52 -14.85 -6.95 13.47
N PRO A 53 -15.57 -7.53 14.45
CA PRO A 53 -14.99 -7.85 15.74
C PRO A 53 -13.82 -8.84 15.60
N LEU A 54 -12.67 -8.48 16.15
CA LEU A 54 -11.44 -9.28 16.13
C LEU A 54 -10.81 -9.31 17.54
N PRO A 55 -10.03 -10.35 17.88
CA PRO A 55 -9.14 -10.28 19.03
C PRO A 55 -8.19 -9.09 18.90
N GLU A 56 -7.96 -8.35 19.99
CA GLU A 56 -7.17 -7.11 19.98
C GLU A 56 -5.79 -7.29 19.32
N ALA A 57 -5.11 -8.41 19.62
CA ALA A 57 -3.81 -8.73 19.03
C ALA A 57 -3.85 -8.85 17.49
N ILE A 58 -4.94 -9.41 16.93
CA ILE A 58 -5.12 -9.54 15.48
C ILE A 58 -5.43 -8.17 14.87
N HIS A 59 -6.31 -7.39 15.51
CA HIS A 59 -6.64 -6.05 15.06
C HIS A 59 -5.38 -5.16 14.98
N GLN A 60 -4.53 -5.19 16.02
CA GLN A 60 -3.27 -4.45 16.05
C GLN A 60 -2.29 -4.91 14.96
N ARG A 61 -2.12 -6.22 14.77
CA ARG A 61 -1.24 -6.78 13.73
C ARG A 61 -1.70 -6.39 12.33
N LEU A 62 -3.00 -6.49 12.04
CA LEU A 62 -3.56 -6.13 10.74
C LEU A 62 -3.48 -4.61 10.49
N THR A 63 -3.69 -3.79 11.52
CA THR A 63 -3.51 -2.33 11.42
C THR A 63 -2.06 -1.97 11.08
N ALA A 64 -1.08 -2.62 11.73
CA ALA A 64 0.34 -2.45 11.38
C ALA A 64 0.63 -2.89 9.93
N THR A 65 0.07 -4.03 9.51
CA THR A 65 0.20 -4.52 8.12
C THR A 65 -0.35 -3.51 7.10
N GLN A 66 -1.47 -2.83 7.36
CA GLN A 66 -1.99 -1.80 6.44
C GLN A 66 -0.99 -0.64 6.23
N GLN A 67 -0.29 -0.24 7.30
CA GLN A 67 0.74 0.80 7.22
C GLN A 67 1.99 0.32 6.47
N GLU A 68 2.39 -0.94 6.67
CA GLU A 68 3.48 -1.57 5.93
C GLU A 68 3.16 -1.70 4.42
N LEU A 69 1.92 -2.08 4.07
CA LEU A 69 1.45 -2.12 2.68
C LEU A 69 1.40 -0.72 2.05
N PHE A 70 1.01 0.30 2.80
CA PHE A 70 1.07 1.68 2.32
C PHE A 70 2.52 2.11 2.01
N ASN A 71 3.47 1.73 2.87
CA ASN A 71 4.89 1.97 2.63
C ASN A 71 5.38 1.19 1.40
N LEU A 72 4.98 -0.06 1.23
CA LEU A 72 5.30 -0.87 0.04
C LEU A 72 4.76 -0.22 -1.25
N GLY A 73 3.51 0.26 -1.23
CA GLY A 73 2.94 1.01 -2.35
C GLY A 73 3.72 2.29 -2.65
N GLY A 74 4.17 3.00 -1.61
CA GLY A 74 5.03 4.18 -1.75
C GLY A 74 6.40 3.85 -2.35
N GLU A 75 7.01 2.74 -1.94
CA GLU A 75 8.28 2.24 -2.48
C GLU A 75 8.16 1.90 -3.96
N LEU A 76 7.11 1.17 -4.33
CA LEU A 76 6.81 0.86 -5.74
C LEU A 76 6.59 2.13 -6.58
N ALA A 77 6.02 3.18 -5.99
CA ALA A 77 5.80 4.47 -6.65
C ALA A 77 7.08 5.33 -6.77
N MET A 78 8.16 4.99 -6.06
CA MET A 78 9.43 5.73 -6.00
C MET A 78 10.62 4.81 -6.31
N PRO A 79 10.90 4.51 -7.59
CA PRO A 79 12.03 3.65 -7.98
C PRO A 79 13.33 4.04 -7.27
N GLY A 80 14.00 3.04 -6.67
CA GLY A 80 15.27 3.23 -5.96
C GLY A 80 15.15 3.70 -4.50
N HIS A 81 13.93 3.86 -3.98
CA HIS A 81 13.70 4.03 -2.55
C HIS A 81 13.47 2.67 -1.89
N GLU A 82 13.80 2.58 -0.61
CA GLU A 82 13.56 1.40 0.23
C GLU A 82 12.86 1.87 1.51
N LEU A 83 11.60 1.45 1.66
CA LEU A 83 10.76 1.76 2.81
C LEU A 83 10.44 0.48 3.60
N VAL A 84 10.30 -0.65 2.91
CA VAL A 84 10.15 -1.97 3.51
C VAL A 84 11.52 -2.59 3.74
N LYS A 85 11.79 -3.01 4.97
CA LYS A 85 13.05 -3.60 5.42
C LYS A 85 12.84 -5.02 5.92
N ASP A 86 13.92 -5.77 6.06
CA ASP A 86 13.92 -7.13 6.64
C ASP A 86 13.21 -7.22 8.00
N ALA A 87 13.27 -6.15 8.80
CA ALA A 87 12.57 -6.08 10.08
C ALA A 87 11.03 -6.24 9.96
N HIS A 88 10.42 -5.80 8.86
CA HIS A 88 8.98 -5.99 8.64
C HIS A 88 8.66 -7.45 8.31
N VAL A 89 9.52 -8.13 7.56
CA VAL A 89 9.37 -9.56 7.27
C VAL A 89 9.54 -10.38 8.55
N LEU A 90 10.57 -10.09 9.34
CA LEU A 90 10.78 -10.73 10.64
C LEU A 90 9.57 -10.55 11.57
N ALA A 91 8.99 -9.34 11.62
CA ALA A 91 7.79 -9.09 12.44
C ALA A 91 6.56 -9.89 11.98
N LEU A 92 6.48 -10.25 10.69
CA LEU A 92 5.46 -11.16 10.17
C LEU A 92 5.73 -12.60 10.62
N ASP A 93 6.97 -13.07 10.49
CA ASP A 93 7.39 -14.43 10.90
C ASP A 93 7.12 -14.65 12.40
N GLU A 94 7.56 -13.73 13.25
CA GLU A 94 7.27 -13.77 14.70
C GLU A 94 5.76 -13.72 14.99
N GLY A 95 4.99 -13.05 14.13
CA GLY A 95 3.53 -13.01 14.20
C GLY A 95 2.91 -14.37 13.92
N LEU A 96 3.40 -15.08 12.91
CA LEU A 96 2.95 -16.43 12.55
C LEU A 96 3.25 -17.41 13.68
N GLU A 97 4.44 -17.35 14.29
CA GLU A 97 4.81 -18.21 15.43
C GLU A 97 3.88 -18.05 16.63
N ARG A 98 3.37 -16.84 16.90
CA ARG A 98 2.42 -16.59 18.00
C ARG A 98 1.01 -17.12 17.73
N LEU A 99 0.67 -17.42 16.49
CA LEU A 99 -0.66 -17.89 16.07
C LEU A 99 -0.73 -19.41 15.88
N ASN A 100 0.43 -20.06 15.76
CA ASN A 100 0.57 -21.52 15.72
C ASN A 100 0.62 -22.11 17.13
#